data_AF-A0A962BUP0-F1
#
_entry.id   AF-A0A962BUP0-F1
#
_cell.length_a   1.000
_cell.length_b   1.000
_cell.length_c   1.000
_cell.angle_alpha   90.00
_cell.angle_beta   90.00
_cell.angle_gamma   90.00
#
_symmetry.space_group_name_H-M   'P 1'
#
loop_
_entity.id
_entity.type
_entity.pdbx_description
1 polymer ?
#
loop_
_entity_poly.entity_id
_entity_poly.type
_entity_poly.pdbx_seq_one_letter_code
_entity_poly.pdbx_strand_id
1 'polypeptide(L)'
;MSDPDYQPRRIATTTLRDAMRWSFELIQDRYCRRERDTDHLCEMLLLALRANPDSTVVFSPGLNIQSFSLRAISRVSGVSIYSIESGRLHDDHWPLITNAMTSLMDQHVLFDADPELDLESFRRRIEKWLSREQLGAFVLDCSPWMEVADETNLPSISEVMEVAGELKKRFPQLSITAGCGQRR
;
A
#
# COMPACT_ATOMS: atom_id res chain seq x y z
N MET A 1 23.40 -16.47 -3.82
CA MET A 1 24.15 -15.71 -4.84
C MET A 1 23.09 -14.86 -5.52
N SER A 2 22.95 -13.61 -5.10
CA SER A 2 21.89 -12.70 -5.57
C SER A 2 22.24 -12.24 -6.98
N ASP A 3 21.26 -12.29 -7.88
CA ASP A 3 21.39 -11.88 -9.27
C ASP A 3 21.66 -10.37 -9.34
N PRO A 4 22.81 -9.91 -9.89
CA PRO A 4 23.15 -8.49 -9.98
C PRO A 4 22.22 -7.68 -10.90
N ASP A 5 21.38 -8.34 -11.72
CA ASP A 5 20.38 -7.68 -12.57
C ASP A 5 18.95 -7.72 -11.96
N TYR A 6 18.78 -8.20 -10.72
CA TYR A 6 17.48 -8.18 -10.05
C TYR A 6 17.10 -6.76 -9.62
N GLN A 7 16.37 -6.06 -10.49
CA GLN A 7 15.62 -4.86 -10.15
C GLN A 7 14.22 -5.31 -9.71
N PRO A 8 13.79 -5.10 -8.44
CA PRO A 8 12.41 -5.37 -8.05
C PRO A 8 11.50 -4.57 -8.98
N ARG A 9 10.63 -5.26 -9.72
CA ARG A 9 9.76 -4.61 -10.70
C ARG A 9 8.87 -3.63 -9.96
N ARG A 10 9.16 -2.33 -10.08
CA ARG A 10 8.31 -1.25 -9.57
C ARG A 10 6.98 -1.32 -10.30
N ILE A 11 5.98 -1.95 -9.69
CA ILE A 11 4.65 -1.96 -10.28
C ILE A 11 3.96 -0.66 -9.87
N ALA A 12 4.24 0.39 -10.64
CA ALA A 12 3.75 1.75 -10.47
C ALA A 12 2.24 1.84 -10.21
N THR A 13 1.48 0.99 -10.91
CA THR A 13 0.03 0.84 -10.75
C THR A 13 -0.35 -0.61 -10.94
N THR A 14 -0.91 -1.25 -9.90
CA THR A 14 -1.30 -2.66 -9.95
C THR A 14 -2.44 -2.99 -9.02
N THR A 15 -3.04 -4.16 -9.23
CA THR A 15 -4.07 -4.68 -8.34
C THR A 15 -3.45 -5.49 -7.20
N LEU A 16 -4.10 -5.54 -6.05
CA LEU A 16 -3.71 -6.45 -4.96
C LEU A 16 -3.65 -7.90 -5.43
N ARG A 17 -4.56 -8.29 -6.32
CA ARG A 17 -4.58 -9.63 -6.93
C ARG A 17 -3.30 -9.92 -7.72
N ASP A 18 -2.83 -8.98 -8.53
CA ASP A 18 -1.60 -9.16 -9.31
C ASP A 18 -0.38 -9.18 -8.40
N ALA A 19 -0.33 -8.29 -7.40
CA ALA A 19 0.72 -8.29 -6.39
C ALA A 19 0.81 -9.64 -5.65
N MET A 20 -0.33 -10.21 -5.24
CA MET A 20 -0.39 -11.51 -4.58
C MET A 20 0.09 -12.68 -5.44
N ARG A 21 -0.21 -12.64 -6.74
CA ARG A 21 0.34 -13.63 -7.68
C ARG A 21 1.87 -13.58 -7.72
N TRP A 22 2.44 -12.38 -7.67
CA TRP A 22 3.89 -12.19 -7.69
C TRP A 22 4.56 -12.46 -6.34
N SER A 23 3.86 -12.28 -5.21
CA SER A 23 4.40 -12.51 -3.87
C SER A 23 4.89 -13.96 -3.66
N PHE A 24 4.38 -14.93 -4.41
CA PHE A 24 4.86 -16.31 -4.37
C PHE A 24 6.32 -16.48 -4.87
N GLU A 25 6.75 -15.63 -5.82
CA GLU A 25 8.11 -15.70 -6.39
C GLU A 25 9.17 -15.06 -5.45
N LEU A 26 8.73 -14.21 -4.52
CA LEU A 26 9.59 -13.43 -3.63
C LEU A 26 10.01 -14.09 -2.32
N ILE A 27 9.40 -15.22 -1.94
CA ILE A 27 9.72 -15.92 -0.68
C ILE A 27 11.20 -16.38 -0.65
N GLN A 28 11.91 -16.29 -1.78
CA GLN A 28 13.34 -16.62 -1.88
C GLN A 28 14.30 -15.42 -1.79
N ASP A 29 13.84 -14.16 -1.83
CA ASP A 29 14.74 -13.01 -1.91
C ASP A 29 14.74 -12.18 -0.62
N ARG A 30 15.88 -12.20 0.07
CA ARG A 30 16.11 -11.51 1.35
C ARG A 30 16.43 -10.03 1.15
N TYR A 31 15.54 -9.29 0.50
CA TYR A 31 15.72 -7.87 0.23
C TYR A 31 14.61 -6.99 0.82
N CYS A 32 14.50 -6.97 2.16
CA CYS A 32 13.74 -5.91 2.87
C CYS A 32 14.37 -5.63 4.25
N ARG A 33 15.39 -4.78 4.29
CA ARG A 33 16.02 -4.31 5.56
C ARG A 33 15.86 -2.82 5.85
N ARG A 34 15.14 -2.07 5.01
CA ARG A 34 14.77 -0.66 5.25
C ARG A 34 13.36 -0.44 4.75
N GLU A 35 12.40 -1.04 5.44
CA GLU A 35 10.99 -0.92 5.06
C GLU A 35 10.33 0.12 5.96
N ARG A 36 9.61 1.08 5.35
CA ARG A 36 8.69 1.96 6.08
C ARG A 36 7.73 1.07 6.87
N ASP A 37 7.40 1.48 8.09
CA ASP A 37 6.33 0.83 8.84
C ASP A 37 5.01 1.02 8.07
N THR A 38 4.60 -0.03 7.37
CA THR A 38 3.40 -0.07 6.52
C THR A 38 2.24 -0.74 7.24
N ASP A 39 2.40 -1.08 8.53
CA ASP A 39 1.33 -1.72 9.31
C ASP A 39 0.16 -0.73 9.49
N HIS A 40 0.45 0.56 9.66
CA HIS A 40 -0.57 1.60 9.68
C HIS A 40 -1.36 1.68 8.37
N LEU A 41 -0.66 1.60 7.22
CA LEU A 41 -1.29 1.61 5.90
C LEU A 41 -2.16 0.36 5.69
N CYS A 42 -1.72 -0.80 6.18
CA CYS A 42 -2.51 -2.03 6.17
C CYS A 42 -3.80 -1.87 6.98
N GLU A 43 -3.72 -1.31 8.19
CA GLU A 43 -4.91 -1.04 9.01
C GLU A 43 -5.89 -0.09 8.31
N MET A 44 -5.39 1.01 7.74
CA MET A 44 -6.23 1.95 6.99
C MET A 44 -6.93 1.26 5.81
N LEU A 45 -6.21 0.42 5.05
CA LEU A 45 -6.79 -0.37 3.98
C LEU A 45 -7.88 -1.32 4.49
N LEU A 46 -7.61 -2.09 5.53
CA LEU A 46 -8.58 -3.06 6.05
C LEU A 46 -9.82 -2.37 6.63
N LEU A 47 -9.66 -1.21 7.27
CA LEU A 47 -10.79 -0.39 7.73
C LEU A 47 -11.59 0.19 6.55
N ALA A 48 -10.91 0.67 5.51
CA ALA A 48 -11.55 1.16 4.29
C ALA A 48 -12.39 0.08 3.61
N LEU A 49 -11.84 -1.12 3.43
CA LEU A 49 -12.54 -2.26 2.83
C LEU A 49 -13.76 -2.71 3.63
N ARG A 50 -13.70 -2.61 4.97
CA ARG A 50 -14.85 -2.91 5.83
C ARG A 50 -15.94 -1.84 5.76
N ALA A 51 -15.55 -0.58 5.64
CA ALA A 51 -16.48 0.55 5.58
C ALA A 51 -17.13 0.67 4.20
N ASN A 52 -16.38 0.38 3.13
CA ASN A 52 -16.87 0.42 1.77
C ASN A 52 -16.21 -0.70 0.94
N PRO A 53 -16.97 -1.76 0.56
CA PRO A 53 -16.44 -2.89 -0.19
C PRO A 53 -16.27 -2.60 -1.69
N ASP A 54 -16.63 -1.41 -2.16
CA ASP A 54 -16.38 -0.98 -3.54
C ASP A 54 -14.86 -0.78 -3.80
N SER A 55 -14.51 -0.38 -5.02
CA SER A 55 -13.13 -0.14 -5.43
C SER A 55 -12.40 0.80 -4.47
N THR A 56 -11.24 0.35 -3.96
CA THR A 56 -10.38 1.10 -3.06
C THR A 56 -9.05 1.40 -3.73
N VAL A 57 -8.63 2.67 -3.70
CA VAL A 57 -7.27 3.05 -4.14
C VAL A 57 -6.40 3.31 -2.93
N VAL A 58 -5.19 2.75 -2.93
CA VAL A 58 -4.12 3.03 -1.98
C VAL A 58 -3.04 3.83 -2.69
N PHE A 59 -2.93 5.11 -2.31
CA PHE A 59 -1.88 5.99 -2.79
C PHE A 59 -0.76 6.04 -1.74
N SER A 60 0.38 5.42 -2.04
CA SER A 60 1.57 5.43 -1.18
C SER A 60 2.83 5.42 -2.03
N PRO A 61 3.38 6.61 -2.32
CA PRO A 61 4.58 6.73 -3.15
C PRO A 61 5.76 6.01 -2.54
N GLY A 62 6.42 5.17 -3.34
CA GLY A 62 7.54 4.33 -2.93
C GLY A 62 7.15 3.13 -2.04
N LEU A 63 5.86 2.76 -2.02
CA LEU A 63 5.41 1.51 -1.42
C LEU A 63 5.97 0.31 -2.18
N ASN A 64 6.55 -0.66 -1.46
CA ASN A 64 6.75 -1.99 -2.01
C ASN A 64 5.45 -2.78 -1.87
N ILE A 65 4.70 -2.86 -2.98
CA ILE A 65 3.37 -3.47 -3.01
C ILE A 65 3.43 -4.96 -2.66
N GLN A 66 4.53 -5.64 -3.01
CA GLN A 66 4.66 -7.07 -2.76
C GLN A 66 4.86 -7.36 -1.27
N SER A 67 5.75 -6.62 -0.61
CA SER A 67 5.93 -6.71 0.84
C SER A 67 4.68 -6.28 1.59
N PHE A 68 4.02 -5.21 1.14
CA PHE A 68 2.74 -4.76 1.68
C PHE A 68 1.68 -5.88 1.60
N SER A 69 1.63 -6.60 0.48
CA SER A 69 0.70 -7.72 0.29
C SER A 69 0.96 -8.86 1.29
N LEU A 70 2.23 -9.20 1.57
CA LEU A 70 2.58 -10.19 2.59
C LEU A 70 2.17 -9.74 3.99
N ARG A 71 2.32 -8.45 4.31
CA ARG A 71 1.85 -7.86 5.58
C ARG A 71 0.33 -7.89 5.70
N ALA A 72 -0.38 -7.57 4.62
CA ALA A 72 -1.84 -7.69 4.58
C ALA A 72 -2.29 -9.14 4.83
N ILE A 73 -1.63 -10.12 4.20
CA ILE A 73 -1.89 -11.55 4.45
C ILE A 73 -1.61 -11.92 5.91
N SER A 74 -0.46 -11.51 6.45
CA SER A 74 -0.12 -11.73 7.86
C SER A 74 -1.21 -11.17 8.78
N ARG A 75 -1.70 -9.97 8.48
CA ARG A 75 -2.70 -9.30 9.29
C ARG A 75 -4.08 -9.98 9.25
N VAL A 76 -4.51 -10.41 8.07
CA VAL A 76 -5.81 -11.08 7.88
C VAL A 76 -5.78 -12.53 8.36
N SER A 77 -4.69 -13.26 8.12
CA SER A 77 -4.53 -14.65 8.56
C SER A 77 -4.24 -14.80 10.05
N GLY A 78 -3.73 -13.74 10.69
CA GLY A 78 -3.22 -13.79 12.07
C GLY A 78 -1.88 -14.52 12.21
N VAL A 79 -1.28 -14.98 11.11
CA VAL A 79 0.03 -15.62 11.10
C VAL A 79 1.13 -14.57 11.09
N SER A 80 2.17 -14.78 11.90
CA SER A 80 3.32 -13.87 11.98
C SER A 80 3.96 -13.62 10.62
N ILE A 81 4.22 -12.34 10.31
CA ILE A 81 4.93 -11.94 9.09
C ILE A 81 6.32 -12.60 9.02
N TYR A 82 7.01 -12.75 10.15
CA TYR A 82 8.30 -13.43 10.21
C TYR A 82 8.20 -14.90 9.77
N SER A 83 7.11 -15.59 10.15
CA SER A 83 6.88 -16.98 9.73
C SER A 83 6.59 -17.07 8.23
N ILE A 84 5.82 -16.12 7.70
CA ILE A 84 5.51 -16.04 6.27
C ILE A 84 6.77 -15.75 5.45
N GLU A 85 7.54 -14.72 5.81
CA GLU A 85 8.77 -14.33 5.11
C GLU A 85 9.88 -15.38 5.23
N SER A 86 9.99 -16.06 6.37
CA SER A 86 11.01 -17.10 6.56
C SER A 86 10.63 -18.45 5.98
N GLY A 87 9.39 -18.62 5.51
CA GLY A 87 8.83 -19.90 5.06
C GLY A 87 8.66 -20.93 6.18
N ARG A 88 8.84 -20.55 7.46
CA ARG A 88 8.70 -21.44 8.62
C ARG A 88 7.23 -21.54 9.03
N LEU A 89 6.45 -22.19 8.20
CA LEU A 89 5.02 -22.37 8.38
C LEU A 89 4.71 -23.77 8.94
N HIS A 90 3.77 -23.84 9.88
CA HIS A 90 3.19 -25.08 10.34
C HIS A 90 2.05 -25.49 9.40
N ASP A 91 1.70 -26.78 9.36
CA ASP A 91 0.64 -27.28 8.49
C ASP A 91 -0.70 -26.56 8.74
N ASP A 92 -0.99 -26.23 10.01
CA ASP A 92 -2.18 -25.49 10.42
C ASP A 92 -2.20 -24.02 9.94
N HIS A 93 -1.05 -23.45 9.54
CA HIS A 93 -1.00 -22.08 9.03
C HIS A 93 -1.46 -21.98 7.58
N TRP A 94 -1.30 -23.03 6.78
CA TRP A 94 -1.64 -23.00 5.36
C TRP A 94 -3.11 -22.65 5.11
N PRO A 95 -4.11 -23.27 5.78
CA PRO A 95 -5.50 -22.90 5.61
C PRO A 95 -5.78 -21.43 5.94
N LEU A 96 -5.14 -20.89 6.99
CA LEU A 96 -5.31 -19.49 7.40
C LEU A 96 -4.76 -18.52 6.35
N ILE A 97 -3.57 -18.82 5.83
CA ILE A 97 -2.91 -18.02 4.79
C ILE A 97 -3.70 -18.08 3.49
N THR A 98 -4.10 -19.28 3.05
CA THR A 98 -4.87 -19.46 1.82
C THR A 98 -6.23 -18.77 1.90
N ASN A 99 -6.95 -18.88 3.03
CA ASN A 99 -8.22 -18.17 3.22
C ASN A 99 -8.04 -16.65 3.18
N ALA A 100 -6.99 -16.13 3.84
CA ALA A 100 -6.67 -14.71 3.81
C ALA A 100 -6.34 -14.23 2.39
N MET A 101 -5.55 -14.99 1.65
CA MET A 101 -5.23 -14.69 0.25
C MET A 101 -6.49 -14.64 -0.61
N THR A 102 -7.35 -15.65 -0.56
CA THR A 102 -8.60 -15.64 -1.33
C THR A 102 -9.46 -14.43 -0.97
N SER A 103 -9.65 -14.17 0.32
CA SER A 103 -10.44 -13.02 0.79
C SER A 103 -9.89 -11.68 0.30
N LEU A 104 -8.57 -11.54 0.19
CA LEU A 104 -7.91 -10.32 -0.27
C LEU A 104 -7.87 -10.21 -1.80
N MET A 105 -7.72 -11.31 -2.53
CA MET A 105 -7.77 -11.35 -4.01
C MET A 105 -9.16 -11.02 -4.58
N ASP A 106 -10.20 -11.25 -3.79
CA ASP A 106 -11.58 -10.86 -4.13
C ASP A 106 -11.83 -9.36 -3.98
N GLN A 107 -10.97 -8.64 -3.26
CA GLN A 107 -11.09 -7.18 -3.09
C GLN A 107 -10.58 -6.44 -4.33
N HIS A 108 -11.29 -5.39 -4.74
CA HIS A 108 -10.87 -4.51 -5.82
C HIS A 108 -9.98 -3.38 -5.29
N VAL A 109 -8.72 -3.71 -4.99
CA VAL A 109 -7.73 -2.77 -4.48
C VAL A 109 -6.73 -2.41 -5.57
N LEU A 110 -6.59 -1.11 -5.82
CA LEU A 110 -5.63 -0.53 -6.74
C LEU A 110 -4.54 0.19 -5.96
N PHE A 111 -3.29 0.00 -6.35
CA PHE A 111 -2.15 0.70 -5.76
C PHE A 111 -1.61 1.75 -6.72
N ASP A 112 -1.27 2.91 -6.18
CA ASP A 112 -0.38 3.87 -6.83
C ASP A 112 0.85 4.07 -5.95
N ALA A 113 1.97 3.50 -6.40
CA ALA A 113 3.23 3.51 -5.67
C ALA A 113 4.29 4.39 -6.35
N ASP A 114 3.92 5.13 -7.39
CA ASP A 114 4.87 5.97 -8.08
C ASP A 114 5.32 7.14 -7.20
N PRO A 115 6.63 7.42 -7.16
CA PRO A 115 7.13 8.63 -6.53
C PRO A 115 6.67 9.84 -7.34
N GLU A 116 5.86 10.69 -6.72
CA GLU A 116 5.67 12.05 -7.19
C GLU A 116 6.56 12.98 -6.39
N LEU A 117 7.00 14.08 -7.00
CA LEU A 117 8.04 14.94 -6.43
C LEU A 117 7.51 16.30 -5.97
N ASP A 118 6.30 16.71 -6.38
CA ASP A 118 5.72 18.01 -6.05
C ASP A 118 4.21 17.96 -5.76
N LEU A 119 3.72 18.96 -5.01
CA LEU A 119 2.33 19.03 -4.51
C LEU A 119 1.28 19.13 -5.62
N GLU A 120 1.58 19.82 -6.72
CA GLU A 120 0.64 20.02 -7.82
C GLU A 120 0.48 18.74 -8.65
N SER A 121 1.58 18.02 -8.90
CA SER A 121 1.55 16.68 -9.49
C SER A 121 0.77 15.70 -8.62
N PHE A 122 1.05 15.70 -7.30
CA PHE A 122 0.30 14.95 -6.29
C PHE A 122 -1.21 15.18 -6.37
N ARG A 123 -1.62 16.45 -6.35
CA ARG A 123 -3.03 16.82 -6.46
C ARG A 123 -3.65 16.31 -7.76
N ARG A 124 -3.01 16.59 -8.90
CA ARG A 124 -3.52 16.19 -10.23
C ARG A 124 -3.65 14.68 -10.34
N ARG A 125 -2.73 13.92 -9.75
CA ARG A 125 -2.76 12.45 -9.80
C ARG A 125 -3.89 11.87 -8.96
N ILE A 126 -4.13 12.41 -7.78
CA ILE A 126 -5.30 12.01 -6.99
C ILE A 126 -6.59 12.37 -7.73
N GLU A 127 -6.74 13.60 -8.21
CA GLU A 127 -7.94 14.00 -8.97
C GLU A 127 -8.17 13.12 -10.22
N LYS A 128 -7.09 12.68 -10.86
CA LYS A 128 -7.12 11.73 -11.97
C LYS A 128 -7.62 10.34 -11.55
N TRP A 129 -7.23 9.84 -10.38
CA TRP A 129 -7.80 8.60 -9.83
C TRP A 129 -9.29 8.74 -9.55
N LEU A 130 -9.66 9.82 -8.86
CA LEU A 130 -11.04 10.11 -8.45
C LEU A 130 -12.00 10.32 -9.64
N SER A 131 -11.48 10.69 -10.81
CA SER A 131 -12.28 10.90 -12.03
C SER A 131 -12.36 9.67 -12.94
N ARG A 132 -11.45 8.69 -12.81
CA ARG A 132 -11.39 7.51 -13.67
C ARG A 132 -12.18 6.33 -13.13
N GLU A 133 -12.16 6.16 -11.81
CA GLU A 133 -12.70 4.99 -11.14
C GLU A 133 -13.89 5.39 -10.27
N GLN A 134 -14.90 4.52 -10.20
CA GLN A 134 -15.98 4.67 -9.23
C GLN A 134 -15.50 4.12 -7.89
N LEU A 135 -14.85 4.98 -7.12
CA LEU A 135 -14.20 4.62 -5.86
C LEU A 135 -15.16 4.70 -4.68
N GLY A 136 -15.10 3.69 -3.81
CA GLY A 136 -15.77 3.69 -2.52
C GLY A 136 -14.90 4.23 -1.39
N ALA A 137 -13.58 4.00 -1.50
CA ALA A 137 -12.60 4.50 -0.55
C ALA A 137 -11.29 4.91 -1.22
N PHE A 138 -10.61 5.87 -0.59
CA PHE A 138 -9.27 6.31 -0.98
C PHE A 138 -8.40 6.40 0.26
N VAL A 139 -7.32 5.61 0.27
CA VAL A 139 -6.35 5.53 1.36
C VAL A 139 -5.10 6.27 0.93
N LEU A 140 -4.71 7.27 1.70
CA LEU A 140 -3.57 8.13 1.41
C LEU A 140 -2.50 7.98 2.50
N ASP A 141 -1.31 7.55 2.09
CA ASP A 141 -0.12 7.57 2.94
C ASP A 141 0.54 8.95 2.88
N CYS A 142 0.41 9.73 3.95
CA CYS A 142 1.06 11.04 4.11
C CYS A 142 2.41 10.94 4.82
N SER A 143 2.97 9.74 4.98
CA SER A 143 4.31 9.57 5.55
C SER A 143 5.32 10.35 4.70
N PRO A 144 6.12 11.24 5.31
CA PRO A 144 7.11 12.00 4.57
C PRO A 144 8.10 11.02 3.95
N TRP A 145 8.33 11.16 2.64
CA TRP A 145 9.37 10.43 1.93
C TRP A 145 10.70 10.80 2.61
N MET A 146 11.38 9.81 3.22
CA MET A 146 12.49 10.10 4.13
C MET A 146 13.69 10.77 3.43
N GLU A 147 14.16 11.88 4.00
CA GLU A 147 15.56 12.38 3.96
C GLU A 147 16.27 12.30 2.60
N VAL A 148 15.79 13.05 1.60
CA VAL A 148 16.72 13.68 0.67
C VAL A 148 16.88 15.11 1.17
N ALA A 149 17.91 15.31 1.99
CA ALA A 149 18.19 16.55 2.71
C ALA A 149 18.48 17.78 1.82
N ASP A 150 18.31 17.66 0.50
CA ASP A 150 18.73 18.67 -0.48
C ASP A 150 17.66 19.03 -1.54
N GLU A 151 16.43 18.48 -1.50
CA GLU A 151 15.38 18.86 -2.48
C GLU A 151 14.25 19.68 -1.84
N THR A 152 14.19 20.97 -2.19
CA THR A 152 13.29 22.02 -1.69
C THR A 152 11.81 21.86 -2.08
N ASN A 153 11.41 20.79 -2.78
CA ASN A 153 10.11 20.71 -3.46
C ASN A 153 9.16 19.59 -3.00
N LEU A 154 9.54 18.78 -1.99
CA LEU A 154 8.65 17.73 -1.50
C LEU A 154 7.53 18.31 -0.62
N PRO A 155 6.27 17.85 -0.76
CA PRO A 155 5.17 18.33 0.06
C PRO A 155 5.32 17.84 1.51
N SER A 156 5.11 18.76 2.45
CA SER A 156 5.04 18.48 3.88
C SER A 156 3.79 17.67 4.23
N ILE A 157 3.81 16.99 5.38
CA ILE A 157 2.64 16.25 5.89
C ILE A 157 1.42 17.18 5.98
N SER A 158 1.60 18.43 6.41
CA SER A 158 0.50 19.38 6.54
C SER A 158 -0.13 19.72 5.20
N GLU A 159 0.66 19.93 4.16
CA GLU A 159 0.17 20.22 2.81
C GLU A 159 -0.58 19.01 2.21
N VAL A 160 -0.05 17.80 2.41
CA VAL A 160 -0.73 16.57 1.99
C VAL A 160 -2.07 16.41 2.70
N MET A 161 -2.12 16.69 4.00
CA MET A 161 -3.36 16.62 4.80
C MET A 161 -4.36 17.72 4.42
N GLU A 162 -3.90 18.91 4.05
CA GLU A 162 -4.74 19.98 3.52
C GLU A 162 -5.40 19.56 2.21
N VAL A 163 -4.62 19.02 1.26
CA VAL A 163 -5.14 18.46 0.00
C VAL A 163 -6.15 17.36 0.29
N ALA A 164 -5.87 16.44 1.22
CA ALA A 164 -6.81 15.39 1.61
C ALA A 164 -8.14 15.98 2.14
N GLY A 165 -8.07 17.06 2.94
CA GLY A 165 -9.23 17.77 3.44
C GLY A 165 -10.06 18.45 2.34
N GLU A 166 -9.39 19.08 1.36
CA GLU A 166 -10.05 19.67 0.19
C GLU A 166 -10.73 18.62 -0.67
N LEU A 167 -10.06 17.50 -0.93
CA LEU A 167 -10.62 16.37 -1.66
C LEU A 167 -11.83 15.80 -0.93
N LYS A 168 -11.78 15.66 0.39
CA LYS A 168 -12.93 15.18 1.18
C LYS A 168 -14.13 16.11 1.09
N LYS A 169 -13.91 17.44 1.00
CA LYS A 169 -14.98 18.41 0.74
C LYS A 169 -15.54 18.31 -0.68
N ARG A 170 -14.67 18.09 -1.67
CA ARG A 170 -15.04 17.99 -3.09
C ARG A 170 -15.75 16.67 -3.43
N PHE A 171 -15.41 15.59 -2.74
CA PHE A 171 -15.92 14.24 -2.94
C PHE A 171 -16.54 13.68 -1.65
N PRO A 172 -17.63 14.27 -1.12
CA PRO A 172 -18.23 13.86 0.16
C PRO A 172 -18.78 12.42 0.17
N GLN A 173 -19.05 11.86 -1.00
CA GLN A 173 -19.49 10.48 -1.19
C GLN A 173 -18.36 9.45 -1.01
N LEU A 174 -17.11 9.89 -0.99
CA LEU A 174 -15.94 9.01 -0.93
C LEU A 174 -15.39 8.93 0.48
N SER A 175 -15.09 7.71 0.94
CA SER A 175 -14.38 7.51 2.20
C SER A 175 -12.88 7.78 2.02
N ILE A 176 -12.46 9.04 2.21
CA ILE A 176 -11.05 9.42 2.20
C ILE A 176 -10.46 9.28 3.60
N THR A 177 -9.43 8.44 3.72
CA THR A 177 -8.64 8.22 4.93
C THR A 177 -7.19 8.56 4.64
N ALA A 178 -6.62 9.50 5.40
CA ALA A 178 -5.23 9.90 5.27
C ALA A 178 -4.52 9.69 6.60
N GLY A 179 -3.32 9.13 6.57
CA GLY A 179 -2.54 8.83 7.76
C GLY A 179 -1.06 8.64 7.44
N CYS A 180 -0.21 8.85 8.45
CA CYS A 180 1.22 8.64 8.36
C CYS A 180 1.65 7.54 9.34
N GLY A 181 2.50 6.63 8.85
CA GLY A 181 3.17 5.67 9.71
C GLY A 181 4.18 6.39 10.59
N GLN A 182 4.19 6.09 11.89
CA GLN A 182 5.26 6.56 12.76
C GLN A 182 6.51 5.72 12.51
N ARG A 183 7.67 6.37 12.32
CA ARG A 183 8.95 5.66 12.39
C ARG A 183 9.11 5.15 13.83
N ARG A 184 9.16 3.83 14.01
CA ARG A 184 9.67 3.23 15.25
C ARG A 184 11.17 3.06 15.19
#